data_AF-A0A143QDC8-F1
#
_entry.id   AF-A0A143QDC8-F1
#
_cell.length_a   1.000
_cell.length_b   1.000
_cell.length_c   1.000
_cell.angle_alpha   90.00
_cell.angle_beta   90.00
_cell.angle_gamma   90.00
#
_symmetry.space_group_name_H-M   'P 1'
#
loop_
_entity.id
_entity.type
_entity.pdbx_description
1 polymer ?
#
loop_
_entity_poly.entity_id
_entity_poly.type
_entity_poly.pdbx_seq_one_letter_code
_entity_poly.pdbx_strand_id
1 'polypeptide(L)'
;MSAITTLDKDTVLARARAAIDTRTRYVESLFDAAAAASAAHTAAEAARSAAADADTALAKAYKDAVDAGWTPAELKSAGLPAPTPPRKPSRRTSGRRTRPATDTPAADTTANDGTGSTGASDARTDGGAEVHQ
;
A
#
# COMPACT_ATOMS: atom_id res chain seq x y z
N MET A 1 43.74 -22.38 -41.55
CA MET A 1 43.84 -23.51 -40.62
C MET A 1 42.94 -23.20 -39.44
N SER A 2 41.77 -23.83 -39.36
CA SER A 2 40.80 -23.58 -38.30
C SER A 2 41.23 -24.32 -37.03
N ALA A 3 41.48 -23.60 -35.94
CA ALA A 3 41.78 -24.22 -34.65
C ALA A 3 40.50 -24.86 -34.10
N ILE A 4 40.49 -26.18 -33.99
CA ILE A 4 39.49 -26.91 -33.21
C ILE A 4 39.84 -26.63 -31.75
N THR A 5 39.12 -25.72 -31.11
CA THR A 5 39.21 -25.51 -29.66
C THR A 5 38.65 -26.76 -28.99
N THR A 6 39.52 -27.68 -28.60
CA THR A 6 39.10 -28.84 -27.79
C THR A 6 38.56 -28.30 -26.46
N LEU A 7 37.27 -28.52 -26.20
CA LEU A 7 36.59 -28.05 -25.00
C LEU A 7 37.10 -28.84 -23.79
N ASP A 8 37.95 -28.22 -22.97
CA ASP A 8 38.42 -28.84 -21.74
C ASP A 8 37.30 -28.91 -20.70
N LYS A 9 36.88 -30.13 -20.37
CA LYS A 9 35.78 -30.42 -19.47
C LYS A 9 36.04 -29.87 -18.06
N ASP A 10 37.28 -29.97 -17.57
CA ASP A 10 37.61 -29.58 -16.21
C ASP A 10 37.54 -28.06 -16.03
N THR A 11 38.03 -27.30 -17.01
CA THR A 11 37.87 -25.84 -17.07
C THR A 11 36.39 -25.42 -17.09
N VAL A 12 35.55 -26.11 -17.88
CA VAL A 12 34.11 -25.80 -17.94
C VAL A 12 33.43 -26.05 -16.59
N LEU A 13 33.74 -27.18 -15.93
CA LEU A 13 33.17 -27.50 -14.62
C LEU A 13 33.66 -26.55 -13.52
N ALA A 14 34.94 -26.18 -13.51
CA ALA A 14 35.49 -25.20 -12.58
C ALA A 14 34.81 -23.83 -12.75
N ARG A 15 34.62 -23.38 -14.00
CA ARG A 15 33.92 -22.13 -14.30
C ARG A 15 32.44 -22.19 -13.90
N ALA A 16 31.77 -23.32 -14.15
CA ALA A 16 30.37 -23.50 -13.74
C ALA A 16 30.20 -23.43 -12.22
N ARG A 17 31.10 -24.08 -11.46
CA ARG A 17 31.12 -24.02 -9.99
C ARG A 17 31.33 -22.59 -9.49
N ALA A 18 32.35 -21.89 -10.01
CA ALA A 18 32.61 -20.50 -9.64
C ALA A 18 31.42 -19.57 -9.95
N ALA A 19 30.72 -19.79 -11.07
CA ALA A 19 29.54 -19.04 -11.42
C ALA A 19 28.36 -19.31 -10.48
N ILE A 20 28.18 -20.56 -10.04
CA ILE A 20 27.17 -20.94 -9.04
C ILE A 20 27.48 -20.25 -7.71
N ASP A 21 28.72 -20.36 -7.20
CA ASP A 21 29.13 -19.74 -5.94
C ASP A 21 28.91 -18.22 -5.96
N THR A 22 29.26 -17.58 -7.07
CA THR A 22 29.07 -16.14 -7.25
C THR A 22 27.58 -15.77 -7.22
N ARG A 23 26.72 -16.54 -7.90
CA ARG A 23 25.28 -16.30 -7.90
C ARG A 23 24.68 -16.51 -6.52
N THR A 24 25.10 -17.55 -5.80
CA THR A 24 24.65 -17.81 -4.42
C THR A 24 24.94 -16.62 -3.51
N ARG A 25 26.16 -16.06 -3.55
CA ARG A 25 26.52 -14.86 -2.76
C ARG A 25 25.65 -13.65 -3.08
N TYR A 26 25.29 -13.44 -4.34
CA TYR A 26 24.40 -12.35 -4.72
C TYR A 26 22.97 -12.55 -4.19
N VAL A 27 22.47 -13.79 -4.19
CA VAL A 27 21.15 -14.10 -3.63
C VAL A 27 21.13 -13.88 -2.12
N GLU A 28 22.18 -14.31 -1.41
CA GLU A 28 22.34 -14.07 0.03
C GLU A 28 22.35 -12.57 0.33
N SER A 29 23.19 -11.80 -0.39
CA SER A 29 23.25 -10.35 -0.23
C SER A 29 21.92 -9.65 -0.55
N LEU A 30 21.18 -10.12 -1.56
CA LEU A 30 19.86 -9.58 -1.89
C LEU A 30 18.86 -9.88 -0.78
N PHE A 31 18.90 -11.08 -0.21
CA PHE A 31 18.03 -11.46 0.90
C PHE A 31 18.29 -10.60 2.13
N ASP A 32 19.56 -10.42 2.51
CA ASP A 32 19.94 -9.56 3.63
C ASP A 32 19.51 -8.11 3.40
N ALA A 33 19.71 -7.59 2.19
CA ALA A 33 19.27 -6.24 1.84
C ALA A 33 17.75 -6.09 1.87
N ALA A 34 17.00 -7.09 1.40
CA ALA A 34 15.54 -7.10 1.45
C ALA A 34 15.02 -7.17 2.89
N ALA A 35 15.63 -7.99 3.74
CA ALA A 35 15.31 -8.07 5.15
C ALA A 35 15.57 -6.75 5.87
N ALA A 36 16.74 -6.14 5.63
CA ALA A 36 17.09 -4.83 6.18
C ALA A 36 16.13 -3.73 5.71
N ALA A 37 15.76 -3.72 4.43
CA ALA A 37 14.80 -2.76 3.88
C ALA A 37 13.42 -2.93 4.52
N SER A 38 12.93 -4.17 4.66
CA SER A 38 11.65 -4.44 5.31
C SER A 38 11.64 -3.97 6.77
N ALA A 39 12.70 -4.26 7.54
CA ALA A 39 12.82 -3.79 8.92
C ALA A 39 12.84 -2.26 9.01
N ALA A 40 13.57 -1.59 8.11
CA ALA A 40 13.61 -0.13 8.06
C ALA A 40 12.23 0.48 7.73
N HIS A 41 11.46 -0.14 6.83
CA HIS A 41 10.10 0.30 6.54
C HIS A 41 9.17 0.15 7.75
N THR A 42 9.21 -0.98 8.44
CA THR A 42 8.43 -1.19 9.66
C THR A 42 8.78 -0.17 10.74
N ALA A 43 10.07 0.10 10.94
CA ALA A 43 10.53 1.11 11.90
C ALA A 43 10.07 2.52 11.52
N ALA A 44 10.11 2.87 10.23
CA ALA A 44 9.65 4.16 9.74
C ALA A 44 8.14 4.36 9.93
N GLU A 45 7.32 3.33 9.68
CA GLU A 45 5.88 3.42 9.95
C GLU A 45 5.60 3.56 11.44
N ALA A 46 6.25 2.75 12.28
CA ALA A 46 6.12 2.87 13.73
C ALA A 46 6.50 4.27 14.25
N ALA A 47 7.60 4.84 13.74
CA ALA A 47 8.02 6.19 14.09
C ALA A 47 7.01 7.26 13.63
N ARG A 48 6.39 7.10 12.45
CA ARG A 48 5.34 8.01 11.98
C ARG A 48 4.08 7.92 12.84
N SER A 49 3.66 6.71 13.21
CA SER A 49 2.53 6.52 14.13
C SER A 49 2.81 7.16 15.49
N ALA A 50 3.97 6.91 16.07
CA ALA A 50 4.37 7.52 17.34
C ALA A 50 4.43 9.06 17.27
N ALA A 51 4.92 9.62 16.16
CA ALA A 51 4.91 11.07 15.94
C ALA A 51 3.48 11.62 15.85
N ALA A 52 2.58 10.94 15.15
CA ALA A 52 1.18 11.35 15.06
C ALA A 52 0.45 11.29 16.41
N ASP A 53 0.75 10.28 17.23
CA ASP A 53 0.21 10.16 18.59
C ASP A 53 0.75 11.29 19.49
N ALA A 54 2.04 11.62 19.38
CA ALA A 54 2.65 12.74 20.10
C ALA A 54 2.05 14.09 19.68
N ASP A 55 1.83 14.32 18.38
CA ASP A 55 1.17 15.53 17.88
C ASP A 55 -0.27 15.63 18.39
N THR A 56 -1.00 14.50 18.45
CA THR A 56 -2.36 14.45 19.00
C THR A 56 -2.37 14.76 20.50
N ALA A 57 -1.43 14.20 21.25
CA ALA A 57 -1.28 14.47 22.67
C ALA A 57 -0.93 15.94 22.93
N LEU A 58 -0.03 16.53 22.13
CA LEU A 58 0.30 17.96 22.19
C LEU A 58 -0.92 18.83 21.89
N ALA A 59 -1.69 18.50 20.85
CA ALA A 59 -2.90 19.23 20.50
C ALA A 59 -3.94 19.20 21.63
N LYS A 60 -4.11 18.03 22.26
CA LYS A 60 -4.99 17.88 23.43
C LYS A 60 -4.49 18.72 24.61
N ALA A 61 -3.22 18.60 24.98
CA ALA A 61 -2.66 19.35 26.10
C ALA A 61 -2.72 20.87 25.89
N TYR A 62 -2.48 21.32 24.66
CA TYR A 62 -2.61 22.73 24.30
C TYR A 62 -4.05 23.21 24.44
N LYS A 63 -5.03 22.42 23.99
CA LYS A 63 -6.45 22.74 24.19
C LYS A 63 -6.81 22.79 25.67
N ASP A 64 -6.39 21.80 26.45
CA ASP A 64 -6.65 21.74 27.89
C ASP A 64 -6.09 22.98 28.61
N ALA A 65 -4.92 23.48 28.19
CA ALA A 65 -4.35 24.73 28.72
C ALA A 65 -5.19 25.97 28.35
N VAL A 66 -5.66 26.06 27.10
CA VAL A 66 -6.54 27.15 26.66
C VAL A 66 -7.87 27.12 27.40
N ASP A 67 -8.47 25.94 27.57
CA ASP A 67 -9.70 25.75 28.33
C ASP A 67 -9.53 26.10 29.82
N ALA A 68 -8.31 25.95 30.36
CA ALA A 68 -7.93 26.40 31.70
C ALA A 68 -7.64 27.91 31.81
N GLY A 69 -7.80 28.67 30.72
CA GLY A 69 -7.67 30.13 30.69
C GLY A 69 -6.31 30.66 30.23
N TRP A 70 -5.37 29.80 29.82
CA TRP A 70 -4.12 30.24 29.21
C TRP A 70 -4.36 30.78 27.80
N THR A 71 -3.73 31.91 27.47
CA THR A 71 -3.80 32.44 26.12
C THR A 71 -2.71 31.84 25.22
N PRO A 72 -2.93 31.74 23.90
CA PRO A 72 -1.90 31.36 22.95
C PRO A 72 -0.62 32.21 23.02
N ALA A 73 -0.74 33.49 23.39
CA ALA A 73 0.40 34.40 23.53
C ALA A 73 1.27 34.05 24.74
N GLU A 74 0.65 33.66 25.86
CA GLU A 74 1.35 33.22 27.05
C GLU A 74 2.05 31.88 26.83
N LEU A 75 1.38 30.90 26.19
CA LEU A 75 1.98 29.62 25.84
C LEU A 75 3.19 29.79 24.90
N LYS A 76 3.07 30.69 23.91
CA LYS A 76 4.18 31.04 23.03
C LYS A 76 5.33 31.73 23.78
N SER A 77 5.01 32.63 24.71
CA SER A 77 6.02 33.32 25.53
C SER A 77 6.74 32.35 26.49
N ALA A 78 6.06 31.29 26.90
CA ALA A 78 6.65 30.17 27.65
C ALA A 78 7.48 29.21 26.78
N GLY A 79 7.59 29.47 25.46
CA GLY A 79 8.36 28.65 24.54
C GLY A 79 7.65 27.38 24.06
N LEU A 80 6.35 27.23 24.33
CA LEU A 80 5.58 26.08 23.87
C LEU A 80 5.13 26.28 22.42
N PRO A 81 5.37 25.28 21.53
CA PRO A 81 4.93 25.36 20.15
C PRO A 81 3.42 25.21 20.05
N ALA A 82 2.80 25.94 19.12
CA ALA A 82 1.42 25.69 18.75
C ALA A 82 1.32 24.36 17.98
N PRO A 83 0.28 23.53 18.24
CA PRO A 83 0.07 22.29 17.50
C PRO A 83 -0.09 22.54 16.00
N THR A 84 0.52 21.69 15.18
CA THR A 84 0.35 21.78 13.72
C THR A 84 -1.08 21.35 13.34
N PRO A 85 -1.83 22.15 12.55
CA PRO A 85 -3.18 21.76 12.17
C PRO A 85 -3.16 20.50 11.31
N PRO A 86 -4.09 19.55 11.52
CA PRO A 86 -4.14 18.32 10.74
C PRO A 86 -4.37 18.65 9.27
N ARG A 87 -3.44 18.21 8.41
CA ARG A 87 -3.57 18.36 6.97
C ARG A 87 -4.76 17.53 6.50
N LYS A 88 -5.86 18.18 6.14
CA LYS A 88 -7.04 17.50 5.59
C LYS A 88 -6.62 16.65 4.39
N PRO A 89 -7.01 15.36 4.32
CA PRO A 89 -6.72 14.54 3.17
C PRO A 89 -7.42 15.15 1.95
N SER A 90 -6.61 15.61 0.99
CA SER A 90 -7.11 16.06 -0.31
C SER A 90 -7.80 14.86 -0.96
N ARG A 91 -9.15 14.89 -1.01
CA ARG A 91 -9.94 13.93 -1.77
C ARG A 91 -9.56 14.07 -3.24
N ARG A 92 -8.56 13.31 -3.69
CA ARG A 92 -8.35 13.10 -5.12
C ARG A 92 -9.57 12.31 -5.60
N THR A 93 -10.53 13.01 -6.19
CA THR A 93 -11.61 12.40 -6.95
C THR A 93 -10.95 11.63 -8.08
N SER A 94 -10.84 10.31 -7.91
CA SER A 94 -10.37 9.42 -8.97
C SER A 94 -11.48 9.35 -9.99
N GLY A 95 -11.47 10.28 -10.94
CA GLY A 95 -12.36 10.28 -12.09
C GLY A 95 -12.26 8.94 -12.80
N ARG A 96 -13.33 8.15 -12.68
CA ARG A 96 -13.64 6.97 -13.46
C ARG A 96 -13.62 7.36 -14.94
N ARG A 97 -12.47 7.26 -15.61
CA ARG A 97 -12.40 7.34 -17.07
C ARG A 97 -13.00 6.04 -17.62
N THR A 98 -14.23 6.20 -18.11
CA THR A 98 -14.87 5.33 -19.09
C THR A 98 -13.91 5.00 -20.22
N ARG A 99 -13.79 3.71 -20.53
CA ARG A 99 -13.14 3.18 -21.74
C ARG A 99 -13.90 3.66 -22.98
N PRO A 100 -13.22 4.17 -24.03
CA PRO A 100 -13.71 4.12 -25.39
C PRO A 100 -13.23 2.82 -26.05
N ALA A 101 -14.16 2.09 -26.65
CA ALA A 101 -13.94 0.94 -27.50
C ALA A 101 -13.07 1.33 -28.72
N THR A 102 -12.23 0.41 -29.18
CA THR A 102 -11.70 0.46 -30.55
C THR A 102 -12.03 -0.87 -31.20
N ASP A 103 -12.77 -0.73 -32.30
CA ASP A 103 -13.39 -1.76 -33.10
C ASP A 103 -12.39 -2.77 -33.71
N THR A 104 -12.78 -4.03 -33.75
CA THR A 104 -12.25 -5.01 -34.72
C THR A 104 -13.40 -5.93 -35.13
N PRO A 105 -13.72 -6.09 -36.44
CA PRO A 105 -14.91 -6.80 -36.87
C PRO A 105 -14.69 -8.30 -37.14
N ALA A 106 -15.80 -9.03 -36.98
CA ALA A 106 -16.26 -10.24 -37.66
C ALA A 106 -15.61 -11.61 -37.34
N ALA A 107 -16.39 -12.46 -36.65
CA ALA A 107 -16.76 -13.79 -37.14
C ALA A 107 -18.06 -14.26 -36.46
N ASP A 108 -19.03 -14.63 -37.30
CA ASP A 108 -20.34 -15.19 -36.98
C ASP A 108 -20.31 -16.36 -35.99
N THR A 109 -21.19 -16.35 -34.99
CA THR A 109 -21.90 -17.58 -34.61
C THR A 109 -23.29 -17.23 -34.09
N THR A 110 -24.27 -17.77 -34.79
CA THR A 110 -25.72 -17.57 -34.70
C THR A 110 -26.25 -17.69 -33.27
N ALA A 111 -26.98 -16.65 -32.84
CA ALA A 111 -27.88 -16.70 -31.70
C ALA A 111 -29.06 -17.64 -31.98
N ASN A 112 -29.51 -18.38 -30.96
CA ASN A 112 -30.91 -18.75 -30.89
C ASN A 112 -31.47 -18.38 -29.52
N ASP A 113 -32.58 -17.67 -29.60
CA ASP A 113 -33.36 -17.05 -28.54
C ASP A 113 -33.97 -18.08 -27.57
N GLY A 114 -34.17 -17.63 -26.34
CA GLY A 114 -34.83 -18.36 -25.27
C GLY A 114 -35.36 -17.43 -24.19
N THR A 115 -36.16 -16.47 -24.62
CA THR A 115 -36.99 -15.48 -23.92
C THR A 115 -37.65 -15.95 -22.61
N GLY A 116 -37.74 -15.05 -21.63
CA GLY A 116 -38.68 -15.11 -20.51
C GLY A 116 -38.15 -14.39 -19.26
N SER A 117 -38.12 -13.06 -19.21
CA SER A 117 -39.24 -12.15 -18.90
C SER A 117 -39.76 -12.22 -17.45
N THR A 118 -39.64 -11.06 -16.79
CA THR A 118 -40.58 -10.39 -15.87
C THR A 118 -40.70 -10.79 -14.38
N GLY A 119 -40.62 -9.74 -13.53
CA GLY A 119 -41.19 -9.63 -12.18
C GLY A 119 -40.11 -9.61 -11.08
N ALA A 120 -39.56 -8.48 -10.62
CA ALA A 120 -40.19 -7.36 -9.89
C ALA A 120 -41.03 -7.79 -8.68
N SER A 121 -40.47 -7.67 -7.47
CA SER A 121 -41.10 -7.42 -6.15
C SER A 121 -39.97 -7.47 -5.10
N ASP A 122 -39.36 -6.34 -4.71
CA ASP A 122 -39.80 -5.44 -3.62
C ASP A 122 -39.96 -6.16 -2.26
N ALA A 123 -39.02 -5.91 -1.35
CA ALA A 123 -39.18 -6.04 0.10
C ALA A 123 -38.11 -5.20 0.82
N ARG A 124 -38.37 -3.90 0.95
CA ARG A 124 -38.11 -3.18 2.22
C ARG A 124 -38.92 -3.93 3.30
N THR A 125 -38.47 -4.12 4.54
CA THR A 125 -38.37 -3.19 5.69
C THR A 125 -38.00 -4.11 6.88
N ASP A 126 -37.04 -3.77 7.74
CA ASP A 126 -37.22 -3.03 9.01
C ASP A 126 -37.86 -3.85 10.16
N GLY A 127 -37.29 -3.67 11.37
CA GLY A 127 -37.77 -4.14 12.67
C GLY A 127 -37.40 -5.59 13.01
N GLY A 128 -36.68 -5.93 14.08
CA GLY A 128 -36.53 -5.27 15.37
C GLY A 128 -36.95 -6.25 16.48
N ALA A 129 -36.16 -6.35 17.54
CA ALA A 129 -36.51 -6.94 18.86
C ALA A 129 -36.76 -8.48 18.85
N GLU A 130 -36.49 -9.29 19.86
CA GLU A 130 -36.01 -9.15 21.23
C GLU A 130 -35.94 -10.59 21.84
N VAL A 131 -35.22 -10.72 22.95
CA VAL A 131 -35.63 -11.49 24.16
C VAL A 131 -35.53 -13.04 24.19
N HIS A 132 -34.61 -13.47 25.07
CA HIS A 132 -34.70 -14.56 26.07
C HIS A 132 -35.20 -15.96 25.66
N GLN A 133 -34.39 -16.99 25.90
CA GLN A 133 -34.37 -17.75 27.16
C GLN A 133 -32.98 -18.36 27.40
#